data_AF-A0A662S7N0-F1
#
_entry.id   AF-A0A662S7N0-F1
#
_cell.length_a   1.000
_cell.length_b   1.000
_cell.length_c   1.000
_cell.angle_alpha   90.00
_cell.angle_beta   90.00
_cell.angle_gamma   90.00
#
_symmetry.space_group_name_H-M   'P 1'
#
loop_
_entity.id
_entity.type
_entity.pdbx_description
1 polymer ?
#
loop_
_entity_poly.entity_id
_entity_poly.type
_entity_poly.pdbx_seq_one_letter_code
_entity_poly.pdbx_strand_id
1 'polypeptide(L)'
;MTGVGAALYAGVGYLTWLGVLGLNFMGVRFWPAVVIPSTLATLFGPWVGGASAAIGIFLSDMASHGMALLSLTVGVPANFLAFYIIGALTDRESSVKRLVLANTLGLAVGSLWIGLGLTVWSRFFLLPFHSEMTPLSLAAGASVAAWTFVTEAPFLYLVVPPLVRAVGRAVGERVQRVGARPNR
;
A
#
# COMPACT_ATOMS: atom_id res chain seq x y z
N MET A 1 5.40 -4.03 -15.15
CA MET A 1 4.94 -4.51 -13.83
C MET A 1 4.10 -3.46 -13.11
N THR A 2 4.49 -2.18 -13.11
CA THR A 2 3.77 -1.09 -12.44
C THR A 2 2.27 -1.02 -12.76
N GLY A 3 1.87 -1.03 -14.04
CA GLY A 3 0.46 -0.98 -14.42
C GLY A 3 -0.37 -2.16 -13.91
N VAL A 4 0.18 -3.38 -13.97
CA VAL A 4 -0.47 -4.58 -13.42
C VAL A 4 -0.58 -4.48 -11.90
N GLY A 5 0.48 -4.02 -11.22
CA GLY A 5 0.46 -3.80 -9.78
C GLY A 5 -0.58 -2.79 -9.35
N ALA A 6 -0.69 -1.66 -10.06
CA ALA A 6 -1.69 -0.64 -9.80
C ALA A 6 -3.12 -1.17 -9.98
N ALA A 7 -3.38 -1.91 -11.07
CA ALA A 7 -4.68 -2.50 -11.33
C ALA A 7 -5.06 -3.53 -10.27
N LEU A 8 -4.14 -4.42 -9.89
CA LEU A 8 -4.37 -5.41 -8.83
C LEU A 8 -4.58 -4.73 -7.47
N TYR A 9 -3.77 -3.74 -7.13
CA TYR A 9 -3.87 -3.03 -5.86
C TYR A 9 -5.20 -2.27 -5.73
N ALA A 10 -5.60 -1.55 -6.79
CA ALA A 10 -6.89 -0.87 -6.85
C ALA A 10 -8.06 -1.86 -6.79
N GLY A 11 -8.02 -2.91 -7.62
CA GLY A 11 -9.11 -3.88 -7.74
C GLY A 11 -9.32 -4.71 -6.48
N VAL A 12 -8.26 -5.33 -5.96
CA VAL A 12 -8.34 -6.15 -4.73
C VAL A 12 -8.73 -5.27 -3.55
N GLY A 13 -8.15 -4.08 -3.43
CA GLY A 13 -8.50 -3.14 -2.38
C GLY A 13 -9.97 -2.74 -2.42
N TYR A 14 -10.48 -2.39 -3.60
CA TYR A 14 -11.89 -2.02 -3.78
C TYR A 14 -12.84 -3.19 -3.46
N LEU A 15 -12.49 -4.42 -3.87
CA LEU A 15 -13.28 -5.61 -3.54
C LEU A 15 -13.29 -5.91 -2.03
N THR A 16 -12.15 -5.77 -1.35
CA THR A 16 -12.08 -5.98 0.11
C THR A 16 -12.91 -4.94 0.88
N TRP A 17 -13.02 -3.73 0.33
CA TRP A 17 -13.84 -2.67 0.91
C TRP A 17 -15.34 -2.87 0.64
N LEU A 18 -15.75 -3.16 -0.60
CA LEU A 18 -17.17 -3.29 -0.97
C LEU A 18 -17.86 -4.57 -0.46
N GLY A 19 -17.17 -5.71 -0.48
CA GLY A 19 -17.84 -7.01 -0.49
C GLY A 19 -17.51 -7.98 0.65
N VAL A 20 -16.48 -7.70 1.44
CA VAL A 20 -15.96 -8.71 2.40
C VAL A 20 -15.91 -8.22 3.84
N LEU A 21 -15.55 -6.96 4.09
CA LEU A 21 -15.40 -6.47 5.47
C LEU A 21 -15.96 -5.06 5.70
N GLY A 22 -15.84 -4.12 4.75
CA GLY A 22 -16.33 -2.73 4.90
C GLY A 22 -15.72 -1.95 6.08
N LEU A 23 -14.73 -2.53 6.76
CA LEU A 23 -14.16 -1.99 7.98
C LEU A 23 -13.37 -0.72 7.67
N ASN A 24 -13.67 0.34 8.42
CA ASN A 24 -12.93 1.59 8.38
C ASN A 24 -12.95 2.22 9.78
N PHE A 25 -11.93 3.03 10.06
CA PHE A 25 -11.85 3.81 11.28
C PHE A 25 -11.59 5.27 10.93
N MET A 26 -12.50 6.14 11.36
CA MET A 26 -12.46 7.58 11.03
C MET A 26 -12.28 7.84 9.53
N GLY A 27 -12.87 6.97 8.70
CA GLY A 27 -12.78 7.09 7.26
C GLY A 27 -11.57 6.43 6.59
N VAL A 28 -10.59 5.95 7.36
CA VAL A 28 -9.46 5.20 6.80
C VAL A 28 -9.82 3.73 6.72
N ARG A 29 -9.73 3.19 5.50
CA ARG A 29 -10.18 1.85 5.14
C ARG A 29 -9.21 0.78 5.65
N PHE A 30 -9.75 -0.37 6.02
CA PHE A 30 -8.96 -1.58 6.20
C PHE A 30 -8.43 -2.08 4.85
N TRP A 31 -7.11 -2.21 4.70
CA TRP A 31 -6.50 -2.36 3.37
C TRP A 31 -5.51 -3.53 3.25
N PRO A 32 -5.96 -4.80 3.35
CA PRO A 32 -5.06 -5.96 3.24
C PRO A 32 -4.41 -6.10 1.86
N ALA A 33 -4.91 -5.37 0.85
CA ALA A 33 -4.35 -5.31 -0.49
C ALA A 33 -2.89 -4.80 -0.54
N VAL A 34 -2.37 -4.19 0.54
CA VAL A 34 -0.97 -3.73 0.65
C VAL A 34 0.08 -4.82 0.40
N VAL A 35 -0.30 -6.08 0.52
CA VAL A 35 0.56 -7.22 0.17
C VAL A 35 1.01 -7.19 -1.28
N ILE A 36 0.21 -6.62 -2.19
CA ILE A 36 0.50 -6.54 -3.63
C ILE A 36 1.68 -5.59 -3.89
N PRO A 37 1.59 -4.28 -3.58
CA PRO A 37 2.70 -3.38 -3.84
C PRO A 37 3.93 -3.73 -3.01
N SER A 38 3.80 -4.28 -1.79
CA SER A 38 4.96 -4.77 -1.01
C SER A 38 5.68 -5.92 -1.72
N THR A 39 4.95 -6.93 -2.19
CA THR A 39 5.53 -8.05 -2.94
C THR A 39 6.21 -7.56 -4.22
N LEU A 40 5.58 -6.63 -4.95
CA LEU A 40 6.18 -6.06 -6.16
C LEU A 40 7.39 -5.18 -5.87
N ALA A 41 7.38 -4.44 -4.76
CA ALA A 41 8.51 -3.63 -4.32
C ALA A 41 9.73 -4.51 -4.08
N THR A 42 9.57 -5.61 -3.33
CA THR A 42 10.65 -6.55 -3.03
C THR A 42 11.18 -7.26 -4.27
N LEU A 43 10.30 -7.65 -5.20
CA LEU A 43 10.70 -8.41 -6.38
C LEU A 43 11.23 -7.54 -7.53
N PHE A 44 10.75 -6.31 -7.67
CA PHE A 44 11.01 -5.49 -8.86
C PHE A 44 11.55 -4.09 -8.54
N GLY A 45 11.81 -3.81 -7.27
CA GLY A 45 12.47 -2.60 -6.81
C GLY A 45 11.52 -1.47 -6.38
N PRO A 46 12.09 -0.40 -5.80
CA PRO A 46 11.35 0.66 -5.10
C PRO A 46 10.36 1.40 -6.00
N TRP A 47 10.77 1.74 -7.23
CA TRP A 47 9.92 2.45 -8.18
C TRP A 47 8.70 1.64 -8.59
N VAL A 48 8.85 0.33 -8.80
CA VAL A 48 7.72 -0.53 -9.19
C VAL A 48 6.73 -0.63 -8.04
N GLY A 49 7.20 -0.87 -6.82
CA GLY A 49 6.35 -0.90 -5.62
C GLY A 49 5.63 0.40 -5.36
N GLY A 50 6.39 1.50 -5.22
CA GLY A 50 5.88 2.84 -4.92
C GLY A 50 4.91 3.36 -5.98
N ALA A 51 5.26 3.29 -7.27
CA ALA A 51 4.39 3.78 -8.32
C ALA A 51 3.12 2.92 -8.50
N SER A 52 3.22 1.60 -8.31
CA SER A 52 2.03 0.73 -8.33
C SER A 52 1.05 1.12 -7.22
N ALA A 53 1.57 1.37 -6.02
CA ALA A 53 0.76 1.75 -4.88
C ALA A 53 0.14 3.14 -5.04
N ALA A 54 0.92 4.11 -5.50
CA ALA A 54 0.49 5.48 -5.77
C ALA A 54 -0.68 5.52 -6.77
N ILE A 55 -0.52 4.86 -7.92
CA ILE A 55 -1.55 4.83 -8.96
C ILE A 55 -2.76 4.03 -8.47
N GLY A 56 -2.53 2.87 -7.84
CA GLY A 56 -3.61 2.00 -7.39
C GLY A 56 -4.47 2.62 -6.29
N ILE A 57 -3.86 3.30 -5.30
CA ILE A 57 -4.63 3.98 -4.25
C ILE A 57 -5.41 5.16 -4.83
N PHE A 58 -4.83 5.93 -5.76
CA PHE A 58 -5.54 7.04 -6.41
C PHE A 58 -6.80 6.56 -7.11
N LEU A 59 -6.69 5.53 -7.94
CA LEU A 59 -7.84 4.93 -8.64
C LEU A 59 -8.89 4.44 -7.65
N SER A 60 -8.46 3.81 -6.57
CA SER A 60 -9.38 3.31 -5.53
C SER A 60 -10.07 4.43 -4.76
N ASP A 61 -9.35 5.49 -4.42
CA ASP A 61 -9.88 6.68 -3.74
C ASP A 61 -10.92 7.37 -4.63
N MET A 62 -10.67 7.44 -5.95
CA MET A 62 -11.63 8.01 -6.91
C MET A 62 -12.91 7.17 -7.00
N ALA A 63 -12.78 5.84 -6.93
CA ALA A 63 -13.92 4.94 -6.90
C ALA A 63 -14.65 4.90 -5.54
N SER A 64 -14.03 5.40 -4.47
CA SER A 64 -14.58 5.32 -3.10
C SER A 64 -15.18 6.64 -2.64
N HIS A 65 -14.41 7.72 -2.61
CA HIS A 65 -14.85 9.03 -2.11
C HIS A 65 -14.69 10.16 -3.14
N GLY A 66 -14.01 9.93 -4.27
CA GLY A 66 -13.95 10.89 -5.39
C GLY A 66 -13.12 12.16 -5.14
N MET A 67 -12.50 12.32 -3.98
CA MET A 67 -11.75 13.55 -3.63
C MET A 67 -10.30 13.47 -4.12
N ALA A 68 -10.08 13.85 -5.37
CA ALA A 68 -8.76 13.80 -6.03
C ALA A 68 -7.67 14.52 -5.24
N LEU A 69 -7.96 15.73 -4.74
CA LEU A 69 -6.96 16.54 -4.02
C LEU A 69 -6.53 15.89 -2.71
N LEU A 70 -7.46 15.27 -1.97
CA LEU A 70 -7.13 14.54 -0.74
C LEU A 70 -6.23 13.34 -1.05
N SER A 71 -6.56 12.58 -2.10
CA SER A 71 -5.76 11.43 -2.49
C SER A 71 -4.35 11.86 -2.90
N LEU A 72 -4.21 12.88 -3.76
CA LEU A 72 -2.91 13.36 -4.25
C LEU A 72 -2.02 13.96 -3.15
N THR A 73 -2.59 14.46 -2.06
CA THR A 73 -1.84 15.09 -0.96
C THR A 73 -1.60 14.16 0.22
N VAL A 74 -2.46 13.17 0.45
CA VAL A 74 -2.38 12.26 1.60
C VAL A 74 -2.20 10.81 1.16
N GLY A 75 -3.17 10.24 0.43
CA GLY A 75 -3.20 8.81 0.10
C GLY A 75 -2.04 8.38 -0.81
N VAL A 76 -1.89 9.04 -1.96
CA VAL A 76 -0.85 8.80 -2.96
C VAL A 76 0.57 8.92 -2.39
N PRO A 77 0.97 10.03 -1.76
CA PRO A 77 2.31 10.15 -1.19
C PRO A 77 2.58 9.15 -0.07
N ALA A 78 1.62 8.88 0.82
CA ALA A 78 1.78 7.87 1.86
C ALA A 78 2.08 6.48 1.28
N ASN A 79 1.29 6.07 0.30
CA ASN A 79 1.45 4.78 -0.38
C ASN A 79 2.77 4.73 -1.15
N PHE A 80 3.09 5.77 -1.92
CA PHE A 80 4.35 5.82 -2.65
C PHE A 80 5.54 5.65 -1.70
N LEU A 81 5.61 6.46 -0.64
CA LEU A 81 6.72 6.44 0.32
C LEU A 81 6.84 5.08 1.00
N ALA A 82 5.72 4.51 1.49
CA ALA A 82 5.73 3.24 2.18
C ALA A 82 6.35 2.12 1.33
N PHE A 83 5.86 1.93 0.10
CA PHE A 83 6.31 0.83 -0.74
C PHE A 83 7.62 1.12 -1.47
N TYR A 84 7.95 2.40 -1.69
CA TYR A 84 9.29 2.78 -2.13
C TYR A 84 10.34 2.39 -1.09
N ILE A 85 10.12 2.71 0.20
CA ILE A 85 11.03 2.34 1.29
C ILE A 85 11.17 0.82 1.38
N ILE A 86 10.06 0.07 1.31
CA ILE A 86 10.10 -1.40 1.34
C ILE A 86 10.97 -1.94 0.21
N GLY A 87 10.76 -1.46 -1.03
CA GLY A 87 11.53 -1.92 -2.19
C GLY A 87 12.99 -1.44 -2.19
N ALA A 88 13.30 -0.33 -1.53
CA ALA A 88 14.68 0.15 -1.38
C ALA A 88 15.46 -0.67 -0.34
N LEU A 89 14.77 -1.22 0.67
CA LEU A 89 15.37 -1.97 1.76
C LEU A 89 15.37 -3.49 1.53
N THR A 90 14.69 -3.98 0.49
CA THR A 90 14.52 -5.41 0.22
C THR A 90 14.88 -5.78 -1.21
N ASP A 91 15.11 -7.06 -1.41
CA ASP A 91 15.45 -7.71 -2.68
C ASP A 91 14.89 -9.14 -2.69
N ARG A 92 15.08 -9.86 -3.80
CA ARG A 92 14.58 -11.23 -3.98
C ARG A 92 15.14 -12.25 -2.99
N GLU A 93 16.30 -11.99 -2.41
CA GLU A 93 17.02 -12.90 -1.52
C GLU A 93 16.83 -12.53 -0.04
N SER A 94 16.06 -11.48 0.22
CA SER A 94 15.82 -10.96 1.57
C SER A 94 15.21 -12.02 2.47
N SER A 95 15.86 -12.21 3.64
CA SER A 95 15.34 -13.10 4.69
C SER A 95 13.99 -12.61 5.22
N VAL A 96 13.23 -13.51 5.86
CA VAL A 96 11.94 -13.14 6.49
C VAL A 96 12.12 -11.99 7.49
N LYS A 97 13.21 -11.99 8.25
CA LYS A 97 13.53 -10.91 9.20
C LYS A 97 13.69 -9.56 8.49
N ARG A 98 14.41 -9.54 7.36
CA ARG A 98 14.61 -8.32 6.56
C ARG A 98 13.30 -7.85 5.93
N LEU A 99 12.46 -8.77 5.44
CA LEU A 99 11.12 -8.45 4.94
C LEU A 99 10.25 -7.83 6.03
N VAL A 100 10.18 -8.44 7.21
CA VAL A 100 9.40 -7.90 8.34
C VAL A 100 9.89 -6.51 8.71
N LEU A 101 11.21 -6.31 8.88
CA LEU A 101 11.77 -5.01 9.24
C LEU A 101 11.45 -3.93 8.20
N ALA A 102 11.66 -4.21 6.92
CA ALA A 102 11.40 -3.25 5.86
C ALA A 102 9.90 -2.91 5.74
N ASN A 103 9.02 -3.92 5.85
CA ASN A 103 7.58 -3.72 5.87
C ASN A 103 7.15 -2.87 7.07
N THR A 104 7.72 -3.10 8.26
CA THR A 104 7.49 -2.26 9.44
C THR A 104 7.87 -0.81 9.20
N LEU A 105 9.07 -0.55 8.67
CA LEU A 105 9.56 0.81 8.45
C LEU A 105 8.74 1.55 7.39
N GLY A 106 8.49 0.91 6.25
CA GLY A 106 7.67 1.51 5.19
C GLY A 106 6.24 1.77 5.65
N LEU A 107 5.61 0.79 6.30
CA LEU A 107 4.25 0.94 6.82
C LEU A 107 4.15 2.02 7.90
N ALA A 108 5.14 2.12 8.79
CA ALA A 108 5.17 3.19 9.80
C ALA A 108 5.23 4.57 9.14
N VAL A 109 6.12 4.76 8.15
CA VAL A 109 6.23 6.04 7.44
C VAL A 109 4.94 6.40 6.70
N GLY A 110 4.34 5.45 5.97
CA GLY A 110 3.07 5.66 5.28
C GLY A 110 1.92 5.97 6.24
N SER A 111 1.81 5.22 7.34
CA SER A 111 0.76 5.40 8.34
C SER A 111 0.86 6.75 9.05
N LEU A 112 2.07 7.16 9.42
CA LEU A 112 2.32 8.48 10.01
C LEU A 112 1.98 9.60 9.02
N TRP A 113 2.29 9.43 7.73
CA TRP A 113 1.89 10.39 6.70
C TRP A 113 0.37 10.51 6.59
N ILE A 114 -0.37 9.40 6.62
CA ILE A 114 -1.84 9.41 6.60
C ILE A 114 -2.39 10.15 7.82
N GLY A 115 -1.93 9.80 9.03
CA GLY A 115 -2.39 10.43 10.27
C GLY A 115 -2.13 11.94 10.31
N LEU A 116 -0.91 12.36 9.97
CA LEU A 116 -0.56 13.78 9.90
C LEU A 116 -1.29 14.49 8.76
N GLY A 117 -1.34 13.88 7.58
CA GLY A 117 -1.99 14.42 6.40
C GLY A 117 -3.47 14.69 6.64
N LEU A 118 -4.21 13.76 7.23
CA LEU A 118 -5.61 13.98 7.60
C LEU A 118 -5.79 15.03 8.71
N THR A 119 -4.85 15.08 9.66
CA THR A 119 -4.85 16.11 10.71
C THR A 119 -4.73 17.51 10.11
N VAL A 120 -3.80 17.70 9.17
CA VAL A 120 -3.61 18.98 8.49
C VAL A 120 -4.77 19.26 7.52
N TRP A 121 -5.20 18.26 6.75
CA TRP A 121 -6.31 18.38 5.79
C TRP A 121 -7.58 18.91 6.46
N SER A 122 -7.97 18.32 7.60
CA SER A 122 -9.19 18.66 8.33
C SER A 122 -9.25 20.11 8.85
N ARG A 123 -8.14 20.86 8.79
CA ARG A 123 -8.06 22.28 9.15
C ARG A 123 -8.57 23.20 8.04
N PHE A 124 -8.48 22.74 6.79
CA PHE A 124 -8.75 23.56 5.61
C PHE A 124 -9.88 23.00 4.74
N PHE A 125 -10.17 21.70 4.86
CA PHE A 125 -11.11 20.99 4.00
C PHE A 125 -11.98 20.02 4.81
N LEU A 126 -13.15 19.70 4.24
CA LEU A 126 -14.04 18.67 4.78
C LEU A 126 -13.38 17.29 4.66
N LEU A 127 -13.61 16.45 5.67
CA LEU A 127 -13.27 15.04 5.56
C LEU A 127 -14.33 14.33 4.70
N PRO A 128 -13.97 13.29 3.93
CA PRO A 128 -14.91 12.56 3.07
C PRO A 128 -16.12 11.95 3.79
N PHE A 129 -16.14 11.96 5.12
CA PHE A 129 -17.15 11.36 5.99
C PHE A 129 -17.81 12.37 6.93
N HIS A 130 -17.53 13.66 6.79
CA HIS A 130 -18.10 14.73 7.61
C HIS A 130 -18.68 15.83 6.73
N SER A 131 -19.82 16.39 7.16
CA SER A 131 -20.47 17.53 6.50
C SER A 131 -19.91 18.89 6.93
N GLU A 132 -19.11 18.91 8.01
CA GLU A 132 -18.52 20.12 8.59
C GLU A 132 -17.01 19.99 8.72
N MET A 133 -16.31 21.13 8.77
CA MET A 133 -14.87 21.13 9.04
C MET A 133 -14.65 20.78 10.50
N THR A 134 -14.17 19.57 10.75
CA THR A 134 -13.86 19.08 12.09
C THR A 134 -12.35 18.85 12.20
N PRO A 135 -11.58 19.83 12.70
CA PRO A 135 -10.15 19.69 12.83
C PRO A 135 -9.80 18.52 13.75
N LEU A 136 -9.17 17.49 13.19
CA LEU A 136 -8.71 16.35 13.97
C LEU A 136 -7.65 16.81 14.97
N SER A 137 -7.75 16.35 16.21
CA SER A 137 -6.67 16.53 17.19
C SER A 137 -5.45 15.69 16.79
N LEU A 138 -4.27 16.02 17.33
CA LEU A 138 -3.08 15.18 17.12
C LEU A 138 -3.30 13.75 17.62
N ALA A 139 -4.05 13.57 18.71
CA ALA A 139 -4.43 12.25 19.22
C ALA A 139 -5.28 11.48 18.21
N ALA A 140 -6.28 12.13 17.58
CA ALA A 140 -7.08 11.50 16.53
C ALA A 140 -6.24 11.11 15.31
N GLY A 141 -5.34 11.99 14.86
CA GLY A 141 -4.39 11.67 13.79
C GLY A 141 -3.47 10.50 14.13
N ALA A 142 -2.97 10.44 15.36
CA ALA A 142 -2.17 9.33 15.85
C ALA A 142 -2.97 8.02 15.93
N SER A 143 -4.23 8.06 16.36
CA SER A 143 -5.12 6.89 16.35
C SER A 143 -5.38 6.39 14.94
N VAL A 144 -5.52 7.28 13.95
CA VAL A 144 -5.64 6.89 12.54
C VAL A 144 -4.36 6.23 12.03
N ALA A 145 -3.19 6.80 12.32
CA ALA A 145 -1.91 6.18 11.97
C ALA A 145 -1.75 4.80 12.63
N ALA A 146 -2.12 4.67 13.90
CA ALA A 146 -2.09 3.40 14.63
C ALA A 146 -3.06 2.38 14.01
N TRP A 147 -4.27 2.79 13.64
CA TRP A 147 -5.23 1.95 12.94
C TRP A 147 -4.66 1.41 11.63
N THR A 148 -4.14 2.27 10.75
CA THR A 148 -3.53 1.85 9.48
C THR A 148 -2.40 0.85 9.74
N PHE A 149 -1.49 1.19 10.64
CA PHE A 149 -0.34 0.34 10.94
C PHE A 149 -0.76 -1.03 11.49
N VAL A 150 -1.58 -1.05 12.53
CA VAL A 150 -1.95 -2.28 13.26
C VAL A 150 -2.77 -3.21 12.37
N THR A 151 -3.64 -2.66 11.53
CA THR A 151 -4.54 -3.49 10.72
C THR A 151 -3.87 -4.05 9.47
N GLU A 152 -2.88 -3.35 8.91
CA GLU A 152 -2.16 -3.79 7.71
C GLU A 152 -0.94 -4.68 8.03
N ALA A 153 -0.28 -4.46 9.16
CA ALA A 153 0.93 -5.16 9.56
C ALA A 153 0.81 -6.71 9.55
N PRO A 154 -0.28 -7.34 10.05
CA PRO A 154 -0.42 -8.79 10.01
C PRO A 154 -0.32 -9.36 8.59
N PHE A 155 -0.90 -8.68 7.60
CA PHE A 155 -0.85 -9.13 6.20
C PHE A 155 0.55 -9.00 5.64
N LEU A 156 1.24 -7.89 5.93
CA LEU A 156 2.62 -7.72 5.50
C LEU A 156 3.56 -8.77 6.12
N TYR A 157 3.37 -9.14 7.38
CA TYR A 157 4.27 -10.08 8.05
C TYR A 157 3.97 -11.54 7.71
N LEU A 158 2.70 -11.89 7.54
CA LEU A 158 2.28 -13.29 7.34
C LEU A 158 2.18 -13.66 5.86
N VAL A 159 1.77 -12.72 5.00
CA VAL A 159 1.42 -13.02 3.60
C VAL A 159 2.52 -12.63 2.61
N VAL A 160 3.24 -11.52 2.84
CA VAL A 160 4.30 -11.08 1.90
C VAL A 160 5.45 -12.09 1.81
N PRO A 161 6.00 -12.66 2.91
CA PRO A 161 7.10 -13.63 2.79
C PRO A 161 6.79 -14.86 1.92
N PRO A 162 5.65 -15.56 2.08
CA PRO A 162 5.31 -16.65 1.18
C PRO A 162 5.01 -16.17 -0.25
N LEU A 163 4.37 -15.01 -0.43
CA LEU A 163 4.10 -14.46 -1.76
C LEU A 163 5.38 -14.12 -2.54
N VAL A 164 6.34 -13.44 -1.91
CA VAL A 164 7.64 -13.11 -2.52
C VAL A 164 8.33 -14.39 -2.99
N ARG A 165 8.32 -15.45 -2.18
CA ARG A 165 8.91 -16.75 -2.56
C ARG A 165 8.18 -17.41 -3.71
N ALA A 166 6.84 -17.48 -3.65
CA ALA A 166 6.03 -18.13 -4.68
C ALA A 166 6.13 -17.41 -6.04
N VAL A 167 5.93 -16.09 -6.04
CA VAL A 167 6.01 -15.27 -7.25
C VAL A 167 7.45 -15.18 -7.76
N GLY A 168 8.42 -15.05 -6.86
CA GLY A 168 9.85 -15.03 -7.21
C GLY A 168 10.28 -16.30 -7.96
N ARG A 169 9.87 -17.48 -7.47
CA ARG A 169 10.12 -18.77 -8.13
C ARG A 169 9.44 -18.86 -9.50
N ALA A 170 8.15 -18.54 -9.58
CA ALA A 170 7.39 -18.60 -10.83
C ALA A 170 7.99 -17.68 -11.92
N VAL A 171 8.46 -16.49 -11.54
CA VAL A 171 9.15 -15.57 -12.45
C VAL A 171 10.51 -16.14 -12.87
N GLY A 172 11.30 -16.67 -11.93
CA GLY A 172 12.60 -17.27 -12.21
C GLY A 172 12.51 -18.46 -13.18
N GLU A 173 11.59 -19.39 -12.93
CA GLU A 173 11.34 -20.55 -13.80
C GLU A 173 10.95 -20.13 -15.22
N ARG A 174 10.13 -19.09 -15.36
CA ARG A 174 9.73 -18.59 -16.67
C ARG A 174 10.90 -17.99 -17.45
N VAL A 175 11.79 -17.23 -16.78
CA VAL A 175 12.98 -16.67 -17.41
C VAL A 175 13.89 -17.79 -17.92
N GLN A 176 14.12 -18.83 -17.13
CA GLN A 176 14.92 -19.99 -17.54
C GLN A 176 14.32 -20.72 -18.75
N ARG A 177 13.01 -20.95 -18.77
CA ARG A 177 12.32 -21.61 -19.89
C ARG A 177 12.35 -20.80 -21.19
N VAL A 178 12.28 -19.47 -21.11
CA VAL A 178 12.37 -18.59 -22.29
C VAL A 178 13.80 -18.54 -22.81
N GLY A 179 14.79 -18.41 -21.93
CA GLY A 179 16.21 -18.41 -22.31
C GLY A 179 16.70 -19.75 -22.86
N ALA A 180 16.07 -20.86 -22.48
CA ALA A 180 16.39 -22.20 -22.98
C ALA A 180 15.77 -22.55 -24.35
N ARG A 181 14.97 -21.66 -24.98
CA ARG A 181 14.47 -21.90 -26.33
C ARG A 181 15.61 -21.65 -27.33
N PRO A 182 16.01 -22.65 -28.16
CA PRO A 182 16.94 -22.40 -29.24
C PRO A 182 16.31 -21.36 -30.19
N ASN A 183 17.11 -20.36 -30.63
CA ASN A 183 16.69 -19.45 -31.70
C ASN A 183 16.25 -20.32 -32.90
N ARG A 184 14.96 -20.29 -33.21
CA ARG A 184 14.41 -20.84 -34.44
C ARG A 184 14.37 -19.75 -35.49
#